data_AF-A0A428WFX8-F1
#
_entry.id   AF-A0A428WFX8-F1
#
_cell.length_a   1.000
_cell.length_b   1.000
_cell.length_c   1.000
_cell.angle_alpha   90.00
_cell.angle_beta   90.00
_cell.angle_gamma   90.00
#
_symmetry.space_group_name_H-M   'P 1'
#
loop_
_entity.id
_entity.type
_entity.pdbx_description
1 polymer ?
#
loop_
_entity_poly.entity_id
_entity_poly.type
_entity_poly.pdbx_seq_one_letter_code
_entity_poly.pdbx_strand_id
1 'polypeptide(L)'
;MPPSRNDIRNDNGARTATCPTCRQPFTPIRRQSYCTPACRQAAWRARHPQPQPATTIIAPATNRRAITVYQCPRCDTRYLGQQWCHDCHTPCTRLDLGGPCPHCDEPVAISDIIEQPR
;
A
#
# COMPACT_ATOMS: atom_id res chain seq x y z
N MET A 1 57.30 -24.33 -14.87
CA MET A 1 56.46 -23.53 -15.79
C MET A 1 55.99 -22.28 -15.06
N PRO A 2 56.35 -21.06 -15.49
CA PRO A 2 55.76 -19.85 -14.95
C PRO A 2 54.32 -19.71 -15.49
N PRO A 3 53.37 -19.16 -14.72
CA PRO A 3 52.02 -18.91 -15.23
C PRO A 3 52.06 -17.77 -16.26
N SER A 4 51.44 -18.04 -17.40
CA SER A 4 51.30 -17.16 -18.56
C SER A 4 50.62 -15.86 -18.16
N ARG A 5 51.31 -14.74 -18.39
CA ARG A 5 50.74 -13.39 -18.32
C ARG A 5 49.63 -13.30 -19.37
N ASN A 6 48.37 -13.23 -18.94
CA ASN A 6 47.26 -12.91 -19.84
C ASN A 6 47.31 -11.43 -20.19
N ASP A 7 48.14 -11.08 -21.18
CA ASP A 7 48.09 -9.81 -21.89
C ASP A 7 46.83 -9.81 -22.79
N ILE A 8 45.66 -9.59 -22.18
CA ILE A 8 44.43 -9.34 -22.94
C ILE A 8 44.62 -7.97 -23.62
N ARG A 9 45.04 -8.02 -24.88
CA ARG A 9 45.11 -6.88 -25.80
C ARG A 9 43.76 -6.17 -25.81
N ASN A 10 43.80 -4.89 -25.46
CA ASN A 10 42.67 -4.00 -25.48
C ASN A 10 42.44 -3.56 -26.94
N ASP A 11 41.72 -4.38 -27.71
CA ASP A 11 41.36 -4.05 -29.08
C ASP A 11 40.42 -2.84 -29.09
N ASN A 12 41.00 -1.67 -29.35
CA ASN A 12 40.34 -0.42 -29.72
C ASN A 12 39.70 -0.53 -31.14
N GLY A 13 38.98 -1.62 -31.42
CA GLY A 13 38.05 -1.67 -32.53
C GLY A 13 36.74 -1.02 -32.10
N ALA A 14 36.13 -0.21 -32.96
CA ALA A 14 34.83 0.41 -32.74
C ALA A 14 33.73 -0.65 -32.52
N ARG A 15 33.68 -1.24 -31.33
CA ARG A 15 32.67 -2.22 -30.93
C ARG A 15 31.42 -1.43 -30.54
N THR A 16 30.38 -1.54 -31.35
CA THR A 16 29.06 -1.00 -31.02
C THR A 16 28.58 -1.63 -29.71
N ALA A 17 28.34 -0.81 -28.70
CA ALA A 17 27.77 -1.20 -27.42
C ALA A 17 26.30 -0.80 -27.36
N THR A 18 25.48 -1.56 -26.63
CA THR A 18 24.06 -1.24 -26.44
C THR A 18 23.87 -0.53 -25.10
N CYS A 19 23.23 0.64 -25.10
CA CYS A 19 22.99 1.36 -23.85
C CYS A 19 21.94 0.63 -22.98
N PRO A 20 22.22 0.34 -21.69
CA PRO A 20 21.26 -0.36 -20.83
C PRO A 20 20.02 0.45 -20.46
N THR A 21 20.02 1.77 -20.68
CA THR A 21 18.89 2.67 -20.36
C THR A 21 17.93 2.83 -21.53
N CYS A 22 18.43 3.25 -22.69
CA CYS A 22 17.60 3.53 -23.87
C CYS A 22 17.67 2.45 -24.95
N ARG A 23 18.50 1.41 -24.76
CA ARG A 23 18.72 0.28 -25.69
C ARG A 23 19.24 0.67 -27.08
N GLN A 24 19.68 1.90 -27.27
CA GLN A 24 20.27 2.34 -28.53
C GLN A 24 21.73 1.86 -28.66
N PRO A 25 22.16 1.43 -29.86
CA PRO A 25 23.55 1.17 -30.16
C PRO A 25 24.37 2.47 -30.12
N PHE A 26 25.59 2.43 -29.60
CA PHE A 26 26.51 3.56 -29.58
C PHE A 26 27.96 3.09 -29.68
N THR A 27 28.86 3.95 -30.17
CA THR A 27 30.30 3.68 -30.16
C THR A 27 30.89 4.18 -28.84
N PRO A 28 31.38 3.29 -27.95
CA PRO A 28 31.90 3.69 -26.66
C PRO A 28 33.26 4.37 -26.80
N ILE A 29 33.46 5.47 -26.06
CA ILE A 29 34.79 6.06 -25.89
C ILE A 29 35.42 5.42 -24.65
N ARG A 30 36.48 4.62 -24.85
CA ARG A 30 37.12 3.81 -23.79
C ARG A 30 36.11 2.89 -23.11
N ARG A 31 36.07 2.86 -21.77
CA ARG A 31 35.20 2.03 -20.93
C ARG A 31 33.78 2.60 -20.73
N GLN A 32 33.24 3.32 -21.72
CA GLN A 32 31.93 3.94 -21.63
C GLN A 32 30.80 2.89 -21.74
N SER A 33 29.92 2.82 -20.74
CA SER A 33 28.81 1.87 -20.67
C SER A 33 27.42 2.47 -21.00
N TYR A 34 27.31 3.79 -21.10
CA TYR A 34 26.06 4.49 -21.42
C TYR A 34 26.28 5.43 -22.59
N CYS A 35 25.33 5.51 -23.52
CA CYS A 35 25.45 6.37 -24.70
C CYS A 35 25.56 7.86 -24.34
N THR A 36 24.88 8.31 -23.28
CA THR A 36 24.86 9.71 -22.84
C THR A 36 24.95 9.87 -21.31
N PRO A 37 25.37 11.05 -20.81
CA PRO A 37 25.29 11.38 -19.38
C PRO A 37 23.85 11.29 -18.83
N ALA A 38 22.85 11.65 -19.64
CA ALA A 38 21.44 11.53 -19.26
C ALA A 38 21.05 10.07 -18.99
N CYS A 39 21.44 9.14 -19.87
CA CYS A 39 21.21 7.71 -19.66
C CYS A 39 21.93 7.17 -18.43
N ARG A 40 23.18 7.63 -18.18
CA ARG A 40 23.92 7.29 -16.97
C ARG A 40 23.18 7.75 -15.71
N GLN A 41 22.69 8.98 -15.69
CA GLN A 41 21.97 9.54 -14.54
C GLN A 41 20.62 8.86 -14.32
N ALA A 42 19.88 8.56 -15.39
CA ALA A 42 18.63 7.79 -15.32
C ALA A 42 18.88 6.38 -14.74
N ALA A 43 19.94 5.69 -15.18
CA ALA A 43 20.30 4.39 -14.62
C ALA A 43 20.72 4.47 -13.14
N TRP A 44 21.39 5.56 -12.74
CA TRP A 44 21.70 5.81 -11.33
C TRP A 44 20.43 6.01 -10.50
N ARG A 45 19.49 6.87 -10.96
CA ARG A 45 18.20 7.09 -10.27
C ARG A 45 17.37 5.82 -10.15
N ALA A 46 17.37 4.96 -11.18
CA ALA A 46 16.67 3.69 -11.13
C ALA A 46 17.26 2.72 -10.09
N ARG A 47 18.59 2.73 -9.89
CA ARG A 47 19.28 1.93 -8.85
C ARG A 47 19.17 2.54 -7.45
N HIS A 48 18.91 3.84 -7.38
CA HIS A 48 18.77 4.59 -6.14
C HIS A 48 17.37 5.22 -6.10
N PRO A 49 16.30 4.40 -5.99
CA PRO A 49 14.97 4.93 -5.82
C PRO A 49 14.95 5.83 -4.59
N GLN A 50 14.53 7.08 -4.78
CA GLN A 50 14.35 7.99 -3.67
C GLN A 50 13.22 7.42 -2.79
N PRO A 51 13.38 7.36 -1.46
CA PRO A 51 12.29 6.95 -0.59
C PRO A 51 11.11 7.89 -0.86
N GLN A 52 10.06 7.34 -1.48
CA GLN A 52 8.85 8.09 -1.71
C GLN A 52 8.25 8.37 -0.34
N PRO A 53 7.89 9.63 -0.03
CA PRO A 53 7.14 9.90 1.19
C PRO A 53 5.86 9.06 1.13
N ALA A 54 5.62 8.25 2.16
CA ALA A 54 4.40 7.48 2.25
C ALA A 54 3.23 8.47 2.18
N THR A 55 2.42 8.37 1.11
CA THR A 55 1.20 9.13 0.99
C THR A 55 0.30 8.70 2.13
N THR A 56 0.23 9.51 3.18
CA THR A 56 -0.63 9.23 4.33
C THR A 56 -2.03 9.62 3.90
N ILE A 57 -2.83 8.61 3.51
CA ILE A 57 -4.25 8.82 3.28
C ILE A 57 -4.87 9.04 4.67
N ILE A 58 -5.13 10.31 5.01
CA ILE A 58 -5.90 10.65 6.21
C ILE A 58 -7.34 10.28 5.91
N ALA A 59 -7.79 9.12 6.41
CA ALA A 59 -9.20 8.79 6.39
C ALA A 59 -9.98 9.87 7.15
N PRO A 60 -11.17 10.29 6.68
CA PRO A 60 -11.99 11.23 7.44
C PRO A 60 -12.23 10.66 8.84
N ALA A 61 -12.07 11.50 9.87
CA ALA A 61 -12.25 11.11 11.25
C ALA A 61 -13.74 10.82 11.51
N THR A 62 -14.18 9.60 11.23
CA THR A 62 -15.55 9.17 11.54
C THR A 62 -15.69 9.06 13.05
N ASN A 63 -16.68 9.76 13.63
CA ASN A 63 -16.98 9.62 15.05
C ASN A 63 -17.32 8.15 15.34
N ARG A 64 -16.45 7.44 16.06
CA ARG A 64 -16.63 6.01 16.37
C ARG A 64 -17.98 5.72 17.02
N ARG A 65 -18.55 6.67 17.76
CA ARG A 65 -19.88 6.50 18.37
C ARG A 65 -20.97 6.35 17.31
N ALA A 66 -20.93 7.16 16.24
CA ALA A 66 -21.94 7.13 15.17
C ALA A 66 -22.01 5.79 14.43
N ILE A 67 -20.93 5.01 14.47
CA ILE A 67 -20.82 3.68 13.85
C ILE A 67 -20.77 2.55 14.88
N THR A 68 -21.20 2.80 16.12
CA THR A 68 -21.25 1.76 17.17
C THR A 68 -22.68 1.30 17.38
N VAL A 69 -22.88 -0.02 17.40
CA VAL A 69 -24.14 -0.65 17.77
C VAL A 69 -24.15 -0.91 19.28
N TYR A 70 -25.23 -0.48 19.92
CA TYR A 70 -25.52 -0.69 21.32
C TYR A 70 -26.77 -1.55 21.48
N GLN A 71 -26.86 -2.34 22.55
CA GLN A 71 -28.03 -3.15 22.87
C GLN A 71 -28.54 -2.82 24.27
N CYS A 72 -29.86 -2.69 24.41
CA CYS A 72 -30.48 -2.56 25.71
C CYS A 72 -30.42 -3.91 26.46
N PRO A 73 -29.86 -3.98 27.68
CA PRO A 73 -29.82 -5.23 28.46
C PRO A 73 -31.19 -5.64 29.05
N ARG A 74 -32.24 -4.84 28.84
CA ARG A 74 -33.58 -5.07 29.39
C ARG A 74 -34.59 -5.56 28.35
N CYS A 75 -34.58 -4.96 27.17
CA CYS A 75 -35.53 -5.26 26.09
C CYS A 75 -34.87 -5.74 24.80
N ASP A 76 -33.54 -5.94 24.82
CA ASP A 76 -32.72 -6.41 23.70
C ASP A 76 -32.75 -5.53 22.43
N THR A 77 -33.47 -4.41 22.45
CA THR A 77 -33.50 -3.44 21.35
C THR A 77 -32.11 -2.91 21.06
N ARG A 78 -31.77 -2.85 19.77
CA ARG A 78 -30.48 -2.39 19.28
C ARG A 78 -30.59 -0.96 18.75
N TYR A 79 -29.53 -0.19 18.94
CA TYR A 79 -29.45 1.20 18.54
C TYR A 79 -28.10 1.50 17.91
N LEU A 80 -28.10 2.36 16.87
CA LEU A 80 -26.88 2.89 16.27
C LEU A 80 -26.54 4.25 16.91
N GLY A 81 -25.38 4.32 17.54
CA GLY A 81 -24.84 5.55 18.15
C GLY A 81 -25.55 6.10 19.38
N GLN A 82 -26.62 5.44 19.85
CA GLN A 82 -27.37 5.85 21.03
C GLN A 82 -27.02 4.93 22.21
N GLN A 83 -26.57 5.53 23.31
CA GLN A 83 -26.09 4.80 24.49
C GLN A 83 -27.18 4.54 25.54
N TRP A 84 -28.41 5.01 25.29
CA TRP A 84 -29.55 4.90 26.19
C TRP A 84 -30.74 4.37 25.43
N CYS A 85 -31.45 3.43 26.06
CA CYS A 85 -32.70 2.91 25.53
C CYS A 85 -33.82 3.95 25.74
N HIS A 86 -34.58 4.23 24.68
CA HIS A 86 -35.71 5.16 24.75
C HIS A 86 -36.89 4.62 25.57
N ASP A 87 -37.10 3.30 25.58
CA ASP A 87 -38.25 2.70 26.24
C ASP A 87 -37.95 2.34 27.71
N CYS A 88 -36.79 1.74 27.96
CA CYS A 88 -36.39 1.29 29.29
C CYS A 88 -35.70 2.38 30.12
N HIS A 89 -35.25 3.47 29.50
CA HIS A 89 -34.44 4.52 30.12
C HIS A 89 -33.21 3.99 30.88
N THR A 90 -32.62 2.89 30.40
CA THR A 90 -31.40 2.29 30.96
C THR A 90 -30.21 2.46 30.02
N PRO A 91 -28.97 2.50 30.53
CA PRO A 91 -27.79 2.52 29.70
C PRO A 91 -27.68 1.21 28.90
N CYS A 92 -27.35 1.33 27.62
CA CYS A 92 -27.13 0.20 26.73
C CYS A 92 -25.70 -0.33 26.83
N THR A 93 -25.51 -1.62 26.56
CA THR A 93 -24.19 -2.25 26.41
C THR A 93 -23.68 -2.05 24.98
N ARG A 94 -22.37 -1.88 24.82
CA ARG A 94 -21.74 -1.82 23.48
C ARG A 94 -21.64 -3.24 22.95
N LEU A 95 -22.12 -3.47 21.73
CA LEU A 95 -21.89 -4.73 21.00
C LEU A 95 -20.60 -4.64 20.18
N ASP A 96 -20.64 -3.93 19.06
CA ASP A 96 -19.46 -3.71 18.21
C ASP A 96 -19.66 -2.47 17.32
N LEU A 97 -18.72 -2.20 16.42
CA LEU A 97 -18.94 -1.36 15.26
C LEU A 97 -19.97 -1.99 14.32
N GLY A 98 -20.67 -1.16 13.56
CA GLY A 98 -21.72 -1.63 12.67
C GLY A 98 -22.44 -0.50 11.95
N GLY A 99 -23.60 -0.83 11.40
CA GLY A 99 -24.42 0.09 10.62
C GLY A 99 -25.84 -0.44 10.39
N PRO A 100 -26.71 0.34 9.73
CA PRO A 100 -28.04 -0.12 9.38
C PRO A 100 -27.95 -1.20 8.30
N CYS A 101 -28.79 -2.23 8.43
CA CYS A 101 -28.98 -3.23 7.38
C CYS A 101 -29.57 -2.56 6.13
N PRO A 102 -29.03 -2.76 4.92
CA PRO A 102 -29.55 -2.12 3.71
C PRO A 102 -30.94 -2.61 3.29
N HIS A 103 -31.47 -3.66 3.93
CA HIS A 103 -32.79 -4.23 3.62
C HIS A 103 -33.88 -3.78 4.60
N CYS A 104 -33.57 -3.67 5.90
CA CYS A 104 -34.55 -3.38 6.95
C CYS A 104 -34.20 -2.18 7.84
N ASP A 105 -33.08 -1.51 7.59
CA ASP A 105 -32.53 -0.41 8.40
C ASP A 105 -32.23 -0.75 9.88
N GLU A 106 -32.41 -2.01 10.29
CA GLU A 106 -32.10 -2.46 11.65
C GLU A 106 -30.60 -2.39 11.93
N PRO A 107 -30.18 -1.97 13.15
CA PRO A 107 -28.76 -1.92 13.50
C PRO A 107 -28.12 -3.31 13.56
N VAL A 108 -27.12 -3.54 12.72
CA VAL A 108 -26.35 -4.80 12.67
C VAL A 108 -24.90 -4.53 13.07
N ALA A 109 -24.38 -5.32 13.99
CA ALA A 109 -22.99 -5.28 14.41
C ALA A 109 -22.11 -6.16 13.50
N ILE A 110 -20.85 -5.79 13.32
CA ILE A 110 -19.90 -6.56 12.49
C ILE A 110 -19.71 -7.97 13.06
N SER A 111 -19.65 -8.11 14.39
CA SER A 111 -19.61 -9.42 15.06
C SER A 111 -20.76 -10.33 14.64
N ASP A 112 -21.98 -9.81 14.50
CA ASP A 112 -23.16 -10.59 14.10
C ASP A 112 -23.02 -11.18 12.70
N ILE A 113 -22.18 -10.62 11.82
CA ILE A 113 -21.97 -11.07 10.43
C ILE A 113 -20.83 -12.08 10.38
N ILE A 114 -19.75 -11.81 11.11
CA ILE A 114 -18.54 -12.66 11.12
C ILE A 114 -18.80 -13.98 11.86
N GLU A 115 -19.67 -13.96 12.87
CA GLU A 115 -19.98 -15.12 13.71
C GLU A 115 -21.12 -16.00 13.14
N GLN A 116 -21.70 -15.65 11.97
CA GLN A 116 -22.76 -16.47 11.37
C GLN A 116 -22.21 -17.79 10.82
N PRO A 117 -22.83 -18.93 11.16
CA PRO A 117 -22.54 -20.18 10.46
C PRO A 117 -22.94 -20.04 8.98
N ARG A 118 -22.05 -20.48 8.08
CA ARG A 118 -22.26 -20.45 6.63
C ARG A 118 -23.14 -21.59 6.15
#